data_AF-A0A1H2ZZZ3-F1
#
_entry.id   AF-A0A1H2ZZZ3-F1
#
_cell.length_a   1.000
_cell.length_b   1.000
_cell.length_c   1.000
_cell.angle_alpha   90.00
_cell.angle_beta   90.00
_cell.angle_gamma   90.00
#
_symmetry.space_group_name_H-M   'P 1'
#
loop_
_entity.id
_entity.type
_entity.pdbx_description
1 polymer ?
#
loop_
_entity_poly.entity_id
_entity_poly.type
_entity_poly.pdbx_seq_one_letter_code
_entity_poly.pdbx_strand_id
1 'polypeptide(L)'
;MPEYIGVTGASDHDGKVFDQIRPQLHHNELYGDKAYQRPDAEEIRQAQNLTVLTPVKKQKGQHHLEPQDQWLSTVVSRVRQPIEALFAWIEEKTGIECASKVRSYKGLMVHVFGKLAAALFFWNFLRVSS
;
A
#
# COMPACT_ATOMS: atom_id res chain seq x y z
N MET A 1 12.16 -9.47 1.81
CA MET A 1 10.90 -10.04 2.34
C MET A 1 10.10 -8.87 2.91
N PRO A 2 8.75 -8.81 2.76
CA PRO A 2 7.98 -7.74 3.41
C PRO A 2 8.15 -7.79 4.93
N GLU A 3 8.22 -6.63 5.58
CA GLU A 3 8.29 -6.53 7.04
C GLU A 3 6.95 -6.88 7.70
N TYR A 4 5.85 -6.50 7.05
CA TYR A 4 4.49 -6.76 7.52
C TYR A 4 3.63 -7.29 6.36
N ILE A 5 2.80 -8.28 6.66
CA ILE A 5 1.75 -8.74 5.77
C ILE A 5 0.52 -9.08 6.60
N GLY A 6 -0.65 -8.63 6.14
CA GLY A 6 -1.92 -8.83 6.83
C GLY A 6 -3.05 -8.99 5.84
N VAL A 7 -4.13 -9.60 6.31
CA VAL A 7 -5.38 -9.72 5.54
C VAL A 7 -6.53 -9.30 6.43
N THR A 8 -7.34 -8.39 5.92
CA THR A 8 -8.51 -7.84 6.59
C THR A 8 -9.78 -8.18 5.82
N GLY A 9 -10.94 -7.92 6.42
CA GLY A 9 -12.21 -8.10 5.71
C GLY A 9 -12.30 -7.11 4.54
N ALA A 10 -12.90 -7.54 3.43
CA ALA A 10 -13.10 -6.67 2.26
C ALA A 10 -13.96 -5.42 2.57
N SER A 11 -14.73 -5.43 3.66
CA SER A 11 -15.51 -4.29 4.14
C SER A 11 -14.70 -3.29 4.97
N ASP A 12 -13.49 -3.65 5.41
CA ASP A 12 -12.64 -2.74 6.16
C ASP A 12 -11.95 -1.79 5.20
N HIS A 13 -12.14 -0.49 5.43
CA HIS A 13 -11.47 0.55 4.66
C HIS A 13 -10.01 0.67 5.09
N ASP A 14 -9.14 0.99 4.12
CA ASP A 14 -7.68 1.12 4.29
C ASP A 14 -7.29 1.94 5.51
N GLY A 15 -8.02 3.04 5.78
CA GLY A 15 -7.79 3.86 6.96
C GLY A 15 -7.90 3.08 8.28
N LYS A 16 -9.00 2.34 8.47
CA LYS A 16 -9.19 1.54 9.70
C LYS A 16 -8.15 0.43 9.82
N VAL A 17 -7.75 -0.17 8.70
CA VAL A 17 -6.68 -1.18 8.70
C VAL A 17 -5.36 -0.55 9.11
N PHE A 18 -5.05 0.64 8.58
CA PHE A 18 -3.86 1.39 8.95
C PHE A 18 -3.84 1.71 10.43
N ASP A 19 -4.95 2.15 11.03
CA ASP A 19 -5.03 2.46 12.46
C ASP A 19 -4.78 1.23 13.35
N GLN A 20 -5.06 0.02 12.88
CA GLN A 20 -4.78 -1.22 13.62
C GLN A 20 -3.29 -1.56 13.65
N ILE A 21 -2.56 -1.28 12.55
CA ILE A 21 -1.13 -1.62 12.44
C ILE A 21 -0.20 -0.47 12.83
N ARG A 22 -0.66 0.78 12.71
CA ARG A 22 0.12 2.01 12.94
C ARG A 22 0.83 2.04 14.30
N PRO A 23 0.26 1.56 15.42
CA PRO A 23 0.97 1.50 16.69
C PRO A 23 2.21 0.58 16.70
N GLN A 24 2.34 -0.31 15.71
CA GLN A 24 3.47 -1.24 15.58
C GLN A 24 4.55 -0.68 14.63
N LEU A 25 4.27 0.41 13.91
CA LEU A 25 5.19 1.01 12.95
C LEU A 25 6.04 2.06 13.67
N HIS A 26 7.34 1.80 13.80
CA HIS A 26 8.28 2.69 14.47
C HIS A 26 9.52 2.95 13.61
N HIS A 27 10.13 4.12 13.77
CA HIS A 27 11.39 4.50 13.10
C HIS A 27 11.36 4.38 11.57
N ASN A 28 10.21 4.64 10.96
CA ASN A 28 9.97 4.42 9.53
C ASN A 28 9.45 5.68 8.83
N GLU A 29 9.78 5.79 7.55
CA GLU A 29 9.14 6.71 6.61
C GLU A 29 8.26 5.91 5.65
N LEU A 30 6.96 6.19 5.62
CA LEU A 30 5.98 5.45 4.84
C LEU A 30 5.42 6.32 3.71
N TYR A 31 5.37 5.76 2.50
CA TYR A 31 4.73 6.39 1.35
C TYR A 31 3.34 5.80 1.18
N GLY A 32 2.32 6.61 1.46
CA GLY A 32 0.96 6.15 1.68
C GLY A 32 -0.05 6.74 0.69
N ASP A 33 -1.25 6.14 0.65
CA ASP A 33 -2.39 6.80 0.03
C ASP A 33 -2.84 7.96 0.91
N LYS A 34 -3.55 8.92 0.32
CA LYS A 34 -4.17 9.99 1.09
C LYS A 34 -5.08 9.47 2.20
N ALA A 35 -5.69 8.30 2.01
CA ALA A 35 -6.51 7.65 3.04
C ALA A 35 -5.76 7.38 4.37
N TYR A 36 -4.42 7.37 4.36
CA TYR A 36 -3.59 7.17 5.55
C TYR A 36 -3.23 8.46 6.31
N GLN A 37 -3.63 9.63 5.80
CA GLN A 37 -3.42 10.88 6.51
C GLN A 37 -4.23 10.90 7.83
N ARG A 38 -3.60 11.34 8.91
CA ARG A 38 -4.21 11.45 10.25
C ARG A 38 -3.89 12.79 10.91
N PRO A 39 -4.81 13.33 11.74
CA PRO A 39 -4.62 14.63 12.39
C PRO A 39 -3.52 14.63 13.46
N ASP A 40 -3.26 13.48 14.08
CA ASP A 40 -2.25 13.25 15.13
C ASP A 40 -0.85 12.92 14.54
N ALA A 41 -0.61 13.16 13.25
CA ALA A 41 0.63 12.76 12.58
C ALA A 41 1.89 13.32 13.24
N GLU A 42 1.83 14.55 13.76
CA GLU A 42 2.96 15.17 14.46
C GLU A 42 3.25 14.50 15.81
N GLU A 43 2.21 14.19 16.58
CA GLU A 43 2.36 13.50 17.87
C GLU A 43 2.99 12.12 17.66
N ILE A 44 2.53 11.39 16.65
CA ILE A 44 3.06 10.08 16.28
C ILE A 44 4.47 10.17 15.71
N ARG A 45 4.82 11.24 14.99
CA ARG A 45 6.20 11.49 14.57
C ARG A 45 7.13 11.61 15.77
N GLN A 46 6.74 12.36 16.80
CA GLN A 46 7.56 12.52 18.00
C GLN A 46 7.60 11.24 18.85
N ALA A 47 6.48 10.56 19.02
CA ALA A 47 6.36 9.41 19.91
C ALA A 47 6.92 8.11 19.31
N GLN A 48 6.76 7.90 17.99
CA GLN A 48 7.11 6.65 17.31
C GLN A 48 8.24 6.80 16.28
N ASN A 49 8.75 8.02 16.06
CA ASN A 49 9.64 8.33 14.93
C ASN A 49 9.07 7.82 13.60
N LEU A 50 7.76 8.02 13.39
CA LEU A 50 7.02 7.55 12.22
C LEU A 50 6.54 8.74 11.38
N THR A 51 6.96 8.80 10.12
CA THR A 51 6.48 9.80 9.16
C THR A 51 5.68 9.13 8.06
N VAL A 52 4.45 9.60 7.80
CA VAL A 52 3.61 9.10 6.71
C VAL A 52 3.47 10.18 5.66
N LEU A 53 4.09 9.97 4.51
CA LEU A 53 4.07 10.86 3.36
C LEU A 53 2.91 10.47 2.43
N THR A 54 1.97 11.38 2.25
CA THR A 54 0.80 11.20 1.39
C THR A 54 0.68 12.36 0.40
N PRO A 55 0.10 12.15 -0.79
CA PRO A 55 -0.14 13.24 -1.73
C PRO A 55 -1.06 14.32 -1.12
N VAL A 56 -0.74 15.60 -1.37
CA VAL A 56 -1.55 16.74 -0.91
C VAL A 56 -2.67 16.99 -1.91
N LYS A 57 -3.92 17.02 -1.43
CA LYS A 57 -5.09 17.33 -2.27
C LYS A 57 -5.38 18.83 -2.23
N LYS A 58 -5.72 19.39 -3.39
CA LYS A 58 -6.33 20.73 -3.48
C LYS A 58 -7.58 20.81 -2.61
N GLN A 59 -7.71 21.88 -1.84
CA GLN A 59 -8.94 22.20 -1.14
C GLN A 59 -10.03 22.63 -2.13
N LYS A 60 -11.30 22.50 -1.74
CA LYS A 60 -12.41 22.93 -2.59
C LYS A 60 -12.32 24.45 -2.81
N GLY A 61 -12.23 24.88 -4.07
CA GLY A 61 -12.03 26.30 -4.43
C GLY A 61 -10.56 26.72 -4.58
N GLN A 62 -9.60 25.84 -4.30
CA GLN A 62 -8.18 26.12 -4.50
C GLN A 62 -7.77 25.83 -5.95
N HIS A 63 -7.38 26.88 -6.69
CA HIS A 63 -6.94 26.75 -8.09
C HIS A 63 -5.55 26.10 -8.21
N HIS A 64 -4.63 26.45 -7.31
CA HIS A 64 -3.24 25.98 -7.32
C HIS A 64 -2.78 25.52 -5.94
N LEU A 65 -2.03 24.41 -5.90
CA LEU A 65 -1.28 24.01 -4.71
C LEU A 65 -0.01 24.86 -4.62
N GLU A 66 0.47 25.11 -3.40
CA GLU A 66 1.77 25.73 -3.21
C GLU A 66 2.87 24.87 -3.88
N PRO A 67 3.93 25.47 -4.44
CA PRO A 67 4.97 24.74 -5.16
C PRO A 67 5.59 23.58 -4.35
N GLN A 68 5.73 23.76 -3.03
CA GLN A 68 6.22 22.74 -2.10
C GLN A 68 5.29 21.52 -2.00
N ASP A 69 3.97 21.74 -1.96
CA ASP A 69 2.97 20.68 -1.89
C ASP A 69 2.87 19.91 -3.21
N GLN A 70 3.04 20.62 -4.33
CA GLN A 70 3.12 20.00 -5.66
C GLN A 70 4.35 19.12 -5.77
N TRP A 71 5.50 19.61 -5.31
CA TRP A 71 6.74 18.84 -5.32
C TRP A 71 6.63 17.59 -4.45
N LEU A 72 6.15 17.73 -3.22
CA LEU A 72 5.91 16.59 -2.32
C LEU A 72 4.97 15.56 -2.96
N SER A 73 3.83 16.01 -3.50
CA SER A 73 2.85 15.13 -4.15
C SER A 73 3.45 14.40 -5.36
N THR A 74 4.33 15.07 -6.11
CA THR A 74 5.04 14.48 -7.26
C THR A 74 6.01 13.40 -6.81
N VAL A 75 6.79 13.68 -5.76
CA VAL A 75 7.74 12.69 -5.18
C VAL A 75 6.99 11.48 -4.66
N VAL A 76 5.95 11.68 -3.84
CA VAL A 76 5.14 10.58 -3.28
C VAL A 76 4.51 9.75 -4.40
N SER A 77 3.96 10.40 -5.43
CA SER A 77 3.38 9.69 -6.58
C SER A 77 4.42 8.86 -7.34
N ARG A 78 5.61 9.41 -7.57
CA ARG A 78 6.71 8.70 -8.26
C ARG A 78 7.17 7.46 -7.50
N VAL A 79 7.22 7.51 -6.17
CA VAL A 79 7.57 6.34 -5.34
C VAL A 79 6.48 5.27 -5.42
N ARG A 80 5.21 5.67 -5.44
CA ARG A 80 4.06 4.76 -5.50
C ARG A 80 3.84 4.08 -6.84
N GLN A 81 4.05 4.79 -7.95
CA GLN A 81 3.83 4.28 -9.31
C GLN A 81 4.40 2.86 -9.56
N PRO A 82 5.67 2.55 -9.22
CA PRO A 82 6.19 1.19 -9.42
C PRO A 82 5.51 0.15 -8.53
N ILE A 83 5.05 0.53 -7.33
CA ILE A 83 4.31 -0.36 -6.41
C ILE A 83 2.93 -0.67 -6.99
N GLU A 84 2.23 0.35 -7.49
CA GLU A 84 0.93 0.20 -8.16
C GLU A 84 1.05 -0.66 -9.43
N ALA A 85 2.09 -0.42 -10.24
CA ALA A 85 2.36 -1.23 -11.43
C ALA A 85 2.67 -2.70 -11.08
N LEU A 86 3.41 -2.94 -9.99
CA LEU A 86 3.70 -4.29 -9.51
C LEU A 86 2.40 -5.01 -9.09
N PHE A 87 1.53 -4.38 -8.30
CA PHE A 87 0.27 -5.00 -7.88
C PHE A 87 -0.68 -5.25 -9.06
N ALA A 88 -0.78 -4.29 -9.99
CA ALA A 88 -1.55 -4.48 -11.21
C ALA A 88 -1.04 -5.67 -12.03
N TRP A 89 0.29 -5.82 -12.14
CA TRP A 89 0.90 -6.96 -12.84
C TRP A 89 0.65 -8.29 -12.12
N ILE A 90 0.75 -8.34 -10.79
CA ILE A 90 0.45 -9.55 -10.01
C ILE A 90 -1.00 -9.95 -10.22
N GLU A 91 -1.93 -9.00 -10.19
CA GLU A 91 -3.34 -9.25 -10.46
C GLU A 91 -3.56 -9.77 -11.88
N GLU A 92 -2.99 -9.10 -12.89
CA GLU A 92 -3.11 -9.52 -14.29
C GLU A 92 -2.62 -10.96 -14.51
N LYS A 93 -1.49 -11.34 -13.90
CA LYS A 93 -0.90 -12.67 -14.11
C LYS A 93 -1.54 -13.76 -13.30
N THR A 94 -2.15 -13.45 -12.17
CA THR A 94 -2.56 -14.48 -11.21
C THR A 94 -4.03 -14.43 -10.83
N GLY A 95 -4.69 -13.28 -10.93
CA GLY A 95 -6.03 -13.08 -10.38
C GLY A 95 -6.02 -13.22 -8.86
N ILE A 96 -5.11 -12.53 -8.18
CA ILE A 96 -4.97 -12.58 -6.73
C ILE A 96 -6.20 -12.01 -6.01
N GLU A 97 -6.87 -11.02 -6.61
CA GLU A 97 -8.10 -10.39 -6.09
C GLU A 97 -9.34 -11.29 -6.27
N CYS A 98 -9.26 -12.34 -7.08
CA CYS A 98 -10.34 -13.33 -7.28
C CYS A 98 -10.51 -14.29 -6.07
N ALA A 99 -10.67 -13.74 -4.87
CA ALA A 99 -10.79 -14.49 -3.61
C ALA A 99 -12.24 -14.67 -3.11
N SER A 100 -13.25 -14.13 -3.83
CA SER A 100 -14.65 -14.10 -3.40
C SER A 100 -15.30 -15.47 -3.13
N LYS A 101 -14.74 -16.55 -3.71
CA LYS A 101 -15.20 -17.93 -3.51
C LYS A 101 -14.50 -18.65 -2.36
N VAL A 102 -13.48 -18.04 -1.74
CA VAL A 102 -12.73 -18.62 -0.63
C VAL A 102 -13.53 -18.47 0.66
N ARG A 103 -13.88 -19.60 1.29
CA ARG A 103 -14.83 -19.66 2.43
C ARG A 103 -14.17 -19.78 3.80
N SER A 104 -12.84 -19.75 3.88
CA SER A 104 -12.13 -19.84 5.15
C SER A 104 -10.86 -18.99 5.15
N TYR A 105 -10.46 -18.50 6.32
CA TYR A 105 -9.21 -17.76 6.49
C TYR A 105 -7.98 -18.57 6.08
N LYS A 106 -7.92 -19.85 6.46
CA LYS A 106 -6.83 -20.76 6.03
C LYS A 106 -6.77 -20.88 4.50
N GLY A 107 -7.93 -21.03 3.86
CA GLY A 107 -8.01 -21.06 2.40
C GLY A 107 -7.57 -19.72 1.78
N LEU A 108 -7.85 -18.59 2.43
CA LEU A 108 -7.46 -17.27 1.96
C LEU A 108 -5.95 -17.07 2.03
N MET A 109 -5.30 -17.55 3.09
CA MET A 109 -3.83 -17.56 3.17
C MET A 109 -3.22 -18.38 2.04
N VAL A 110 -3.72 -19.60 1.80
CA VAL A 110 -3.25 -20.45 0.70
C VAL A 110 -3.44 -19.78 -0.65
N HIS A 111 -4.59 -19.13 -0.87
CA HIS A 111 -4.86 -18.36 -2.09
C HIS A 111 -3.86 -17.21 -2.26
N VAL A 112 -3.71 -16.32 -1.27
CA VAL A 112 -2.81 -15.16 -1.36
C VAL A 112 -1.36 -15.59 -1.60
N PHE A 113 -0.82 -16.48 -0.76
CA PHE A 113 0.57 -16.90 -0.89
C PHE A 113 0.82 -17.76 -2.13
N GLY A 114 -0.14 -18.59 -2.54
CA GLY A 114 -0.05 -19.36 -3.77
C GLY A 114 -0.02 -18.49 -5.02
N LYS A 115 -0.83 -17.41 -5.06
CA LYS A 115 -0.84 -16.43 -6.14
C LYS A 115 0.46 -15.61 -6.18
N LEU A 116 0.97 -15.17 -5.02
CA LEU A 116 2.28 -14.51 -4.94
C LEU A 116 3.42 -15.43 -5.42
N ALA A 117 3.40 -16.70 -5.03
CA ALA A 117 4.39 -17.69 -5.50
C ALA A 117 4.31 -17.89 -7.02
N ALA A 118 3.11 -17.98 -7.58
CA ALA A 118 2.91 -18.06 -9.03
C ALA A 118 3.40 -16.81 -9.77
N ALA A 119 3.13 -15.62 -9.23
CA ALA A 119 3.64 -14.35 -9.77
C ALA A 119 5.18 -14.34 -9.81
N LEU A 120 5.83 -14.73 -8.71
CA LEU A 120 7.29 -14.83 -8.65
C LEU A 120 7.84 -15.88 -9.61
N PHE A 121 7.14 -17.01 -9.79
CA PHE A 121 7.51 -18.01 -10.79
C PHE A 121 7.46 -17.44 -12.21
N PHE A 122 6.37 -16.76 -12.59
CA PHE A 122 6.27 -16.11 -13.90
C PHE A 122 7.35 -15.05 -14.11
N TRP A 123 7.64 -14.25 -13.08
CA TRP A 123 8.70 -13.25 -13.14
C TRP A 123 10.07 -13.87 -13.44
N ASN A 124 10.42 -14.96 -12.73
CA ASN A 124 11.69 -15.65 -12.95
C ASN A 124 11.75 -16.37 -14.29
N PHE A 125 10.66 -17.04 -14.70
CA PHE A 125 10.60 -17.74 -15.98
C PHE A 125 10.79 -16.79 -17.18
N LEU A 126 10.12 -15.63 -17.16
CA LEU A 126 10.27 -14.59 -18.19
C LEU A 126 11.71 -14.07 -18.27
N ARG A 127 12.38 -13.92 -17.12
CA ARG A 127 13.74 -13.41 -17.04
C ARG A 127 14.80 -14.41 -17.53
N VAL A 128 14.57 -15.71 -17.35
CA VAL A 128 15.47 -16.78 -17.82
C VAL A 128 15.26 -17.09 -19.31
N SER A 129 14.08 -16.79 -19.85
CA SER A 129 13.72 -17.04 -21.25
C SER A 129 13.98 -15.85 -22.19
N SER A 130 14.54 -14.75 -21.68
CA SER A 130 14.94 -13.54 -22.42
C SER A 130 16.46 -13.46 -22.53
#